data_AF-R7UEV9-F1
#
_entry.id   AF-R7UEV9-F1
#
_cell.length_a   1.000
_cell.length_b   1.000
_cell.length_c   1.000
_cell.angle_alpha   90.00
_cell.angle_beta   90.00
_cell.angle_gamma   90.00
#
_symmetry.space_group_name_H-M   'P 1'
#
loop_
_entity.id
_entity.type
_entity.pdbx_description
1 polymer ?
#
loop_
_entity_poly.entity_id
_entity_poly.type
_entity_poly.pdbx_seq_one_letter_code
_entity_poly.pdbx_strand_id
1 'polypeptide(L)'
;TGRKTVIQASTSELLKCLGEYLCHRCWRLNHLEAADTIMWLRTVDRSLLLQGWQDIAFINPANVVFVYMLVRELVPTDIATEHDLQSVVLTCLYLSYSYMGNEISYPLKPFLLDPEEKDRFWDRCLVIINMMSAKMLRINSDPAYFTEIFTELK
;
A
#
# COMPACT_ATOMS: atom_id res chain seq x y z
N THR A 1 26.23 -22.35 -4.50
CA THR A 1 25.30 -22.44 -3.34
C THR A 1 25.18 -21.06 -2.71
N GLY A 2 24.22 -20.26 -3.17
CA GLY A 2 24.04 -18.88 -2.67
C GLY A 2 23.49 -18.88 -1.24
N ARG A 3 24.16 -18.17 -0.33
CA ARG A 3 23.62 -17.87 1.02
C ARG A 3 22.25 -17.22 0.82
N LYS A 4 21.18 -17.88 1.27
CA LYS A 4 19.89 -17.21 1.45
C LYS A 4 20.08 -16.19 2.58
N THR A 5 20.28 -14.92 2.22
CA THR A 5 20.22 -13.84 3.18
C THR A 5 18.82 -13.85 3.77
N VAL A 6 18.68 -14.22 5.04
CA VAL A 6 17.40 -14.14 5.75
C VAL A 6 17.19 -12.66 6.04
N ILE A 7 16.40 -12.01 5.21
CA ILE A 7 16.01 -10.63 5.44
C ILE A 7 14.78 -10.66 6.35
N GLN A 8 14.91 -10.09 7.55
CA GLN A 8 13.85 -10.05 8.55
C GLN A 8 13.54 -8.60 8.91
N ALA A 9 12.26 -8.27 8.92
CA ALA A 9 11.69 -7.05 9.49
C ALA A 9 10.30 -7.37 10.04
N SER A 10 9.90 -6.67 11.09
CA SER A 10 8.54 -6.80 11.59
C SER A 10 7.55 -6.03 10.71
N THR A 11 6.27 -6.39 10.71
CA THR A 11 5.24 -5.61 10.01
C THR A 11 5.19 -4.16 10.50
N SER A 12 5.35 -3.94 11.81
CA SER A 12 5.33 -2.61 12.41
C SER A 12 6.52 -1.76 11.96
N GLU A 13 7.71 -2.36 11.82
CA GLU A 13 8.90 -1.72 11.28
C GLU A 13 8.69 -1.28 9.83
N LEU A 14 8.20 -2.17 8.96
CA LEU A 14 7.97 -1.84 7.55
C LEU A 14 6.86 -0.80 7.35
N LEU A 15 5.81 -0.83 8.18
CA LEU A 15 4.77 0.19 8.17
C LEU A 15 5.32 1.56 8.58
N LYS A 16 6.22 1.60 9.57
CA LYS A 16 6.92 2.82 9.95
C LYS A 16 7.80 3.34 8.82
N CYS A 17 8.59 2.48 8.18
CA CYS A 17 9.42 2.89 7.05
C CYS A 17 8.58 3.41 5.87
N LEU A 18 7.42 2.81 5.59
CA LEU A 18 6.49 3.29 4.57
C LEU A 18 5.94 4.68 4.90
N GLY A 19 5.56 4.92 6.16
CA GLY A 19 5.13 6.24 6.63
C GLY A 19 6.24 7.28 6.52
N GLU A 20 7.46 6.95 6.95
CA GLU A 20 8.63 7.82 6.83
C GLU A 20 8.96 8.12 5.37
N TYR A 21 8.90 7.12 4.48
CA TYR A 21 9.06 7.32 3.03
C TYR A 21 8.07 8.36 2.50
N LEU A 22 6.79 8.26 2.88
CA LEU A 22 5.75 9.21 2.44
C LEU A 22 5.97 10.62 2.99
N CYS A 23 6.38 10.77 4.24
CA CYS A 23 6.77 12.07 4.82
C CYS A 23 7.90 12.73 4.03
N HIS A 24 8.95 11.98 3.68
CA HIS A 24 10.07 12.50 2.89
C HIS A 24 9.66 12.81 1.45
N ARG A 25 8.83 11.96 0.83
CA ARG A 25 8.36 12.12 -0.55
C ARG A 25 7.45 13.34 -0.69
N CYS A 26 6.55 13.54 0.26
CA CYS A 26 5.49 14.55 0.24
C CYS A 26 5.90 15.79 1.05
N TRP A 27 7.06 16.36 0.73
CA TRP A 27 7.69 17.46 1.47
C TRP A 27 6.84 18.72 1.67
N ARG A 28 5.73 18.89 0.91
CA ARG A 28 4.77 20.00 1.07
C ARG A 28 3.81 19.81 2.25
N LEU A 29 3.66 18.58 2.75
CA LEU A 29 2.73 18.22 3.83
C LEU A 29 3.46 18.30 5.18
N ASN A 30 3.58 19.52 5.71
CA ASN A 30 4.37 19.79 6.93
C ASN A 30 3.84 19.14 8.22
N HIS A 31 2.61 18.63 8.21
CA HIS A 31 1.95 18.03 9.36
C HIS A 31 1.76 16.52 9.23
N LEU A 32 2.16 15.94 8.09
CA LEU A 32 2.07 14.50 7.87
C LEU A 32 3.09 13.76 8.75
N GLU A 33 2.60 12.89 9.61
CA GLU A 33 3.41 11.99 10.41
C GLU A 33 3.38 10.56 9.84
N ALA A 34 4.45 9.80 10.06
CA ALA A 34 4.48 8.39 9.67
C ALA A 34 3.32 7.61 10.31
N ALA A 35 2.89 8.01 11.52
CA ALA A 35 1.78 7.41 12.24
C ALA A 35 0.44 7.52 11.49
N ASP A 36 0.21 8.57 10.70
CA ASP A 36 -1.02 8.77 9.93
C ASP A 36 -1.17 7.68 8.88
N THR A 37 -0.09 7.40 8.13
CA THR A 37 -0.07 6.33 7.13
C THR A 37 -0.35 4.97 7.79
N ILE A 38 0.28 4.69 8.94
CA ILE A 38 0.04 3.45 9.69
C ILE A 38 -1.44 3.36 10.09
N MET A 39 -2.01 4.46 10.59
CA MET A 39 -3.41 4.53 11.01
C MET A 39 -4.36 4.25 9.84
N TRP A 40 -4.13 4.86 8.68
CA TRP A 40 -4.96 4.64 7.49
C TRP A 40 -5.00 3.15 7.10
N LEU A 41 -3.82 2.53 6.97
CA LEU A 41 -3.70 1.12 6.56
C LEU A 41 -4.32 0.17 7.60
N ARG A 42 -4.02 0.38 8.89
CA ARG A 42 -4.53 -0.47 9.98
C ARG A 42 -6.03 -0.32 10.19
N THR A 43 -6.58 0.87 9.97
CA THR A 43 -8.02 1.12 10.12
C THR A 43 -8.82 0.32 9.11
N VAL A 44 -8.38 0.29 7.85
CA VAL A 44 -9.01 -0.53 6.80
C VAL A 44 -8.95 -2.01 7.14
N ASP A 45 -7.75 -2.53 7.45
CA ASP A 45 -7.54 -3.95 7.76
C ASP A 45 -8.37 -4.41 8.96
N ARG A 46 -8.39 -3.60 10.03
CA ARG A 46 -9.22 -3.85 11.22
C ARG A 46 -10.72 -3.79 10.90
N SER A 47 -11.15 -2.85 10.06
CA SER A 47 -12.55 -2.71 9.65
C SER A 47 -13.04 -3.94 8.89
N LEU A 48 -12.22 -4.46 7.97
CA LEU A 48 -12.55 -5.66 7.19
C LEU A 48 -12.66 -6.89 8.08
N LEU A 49 -11.74 -7.07 9.04
CA LEU A 49 -11.79 -8.15 10.03
C LEU A 49 -13.07 -8.08 10.88
N LEU A 50 -13.38 -6.92 11.47
CA LEU A 50 -14.52 -6.77 12.37
C LEU A 50 -15.87 -6.92 11.68
N GLN A 51 -15.94 -6.64 10.39
CA GLN A 51 -17.15 -6.79 9.59
C GLN A 51 -17.27 -8.17 8.94
N GLY A 52 -16.31 -9.08 9.17
CA GLY A 52 -16.34 -10.44 8.63
C GLY A 52 -16.05 -10.54 7.13
N TRP A 53 -15.35 -9.56 6.56
CA TRP A 53 -14.92 -9.59 5.16
C TRP A 53 -13.64 -10.41 4.93
N GLN A 54 -12.90 -10.72 5.99
CA GLN A 54 -11.69 -11.55 5.95
C GLN A 54 -11.49 -12.23 7.31
N ASP A 55 -10.89 -13.43 7.31
CA ASP A 55 -10.58 -14.18 8.53
C ASP A 55 -9.20 -13.83 9.12
N ILE A 56 -8.27 -13.41 8.27
CA ILE A 56 -6.88 -13.11 8.64
C ILE A 56 -6.53 -11.70 8.17
N ALA A 57 -5.75 -10.98 8.97
CA ALA A 57 -5.23 -9.66 8.62
C ALA A 57 -4.41 -9.72 7.32
N PHE A 58 -4.71 -8.81 6.38
CA PHE A 58 -3.95 -8.66 5.15
C PHE A 58 -2.57 -8.05 5.40
N ILE A 59 -2.46 -7.18 6.41
CA ILE A 59 -1.24 -6.41 6.68
C ILE A 59 -0.18 -7.31 7.33
N ASN A 60 0.72 -7.81 6.49
CA ASN A 60 1.91 -8.60 6.83
C ASN A 60 3.15 -8.02 6.10
N PRO A 61 4.38 -8.48 6.38
CA PRO A 61 5.58 -7.89 5.80
C PRO A 61 5.60 -7.87 4.26
N ALA A 62 5.23 -8.98 3.61
CA ALA A 62 5.25 -9.08 2.15
C ALA A 62 4.23 -8.13 1.50
N ASN A 63 3.03 -8.02 2.09
CA ASN A 63 1.99 -7.16 1.58
C ASN A 63 2.30 -5.66 1.80
N VAL A 64 3.03 -5.30 2.86
CA VAL A 64 3.51 -3.91 3.04
C VAL A 64 4.54 -3.56 1.96
N VAL A 65 5.45 -4.48 1.62
CA VAL A 65 6.40 -4.29 0.51
C VAL A 65 5.67 -4.14 -0.83
N PHE A 66 4.61 -4.92 -1.06
CA PHE A 66 3.77 -4.78 -2.25
C PHE A 66 3.06 -3.41 -2.31
N VAL A 67 2.49 -2.94 -1.19
CA VAL A 67 1.86 -1.61 -1.11
C VAL A 67 2.89 -0.52 -1.37
N TYR A 68 4.08 -0.61 -0.78
CA TYR A 68 5.19 0.33 -1.02
C TYR A 68 5.57 0.40 -2.51
N MET A 69 5.65 -0.76 -3.18
CA MET A 69 5.96 -0.86 -4.61
C MET A 69 4.96 -0.06 -5.47
N LEU A 70 3.67 -0.06 -5.12
CA LEU A 70 2.68 0.77 -5.78
C LEU A 70 2.83 2.25 -5.39
N VAL A 71 2.83 2.52 -4.09
CA VAL A 71 2.83 3.89 -3.53
C VAL A 71 4.01 4.72 -4.07
N ARG A 72 5.21 4.14 -4.16
CA ARG A 72 6.41 4.86 -4.62
C ARG A 72 6.36 5.34 -6.06
N GLU A 73 5.58 4.66 -6.91
CA GLU A 73 5.42 5.00 -8.33
C GLU A 73 4.27 5.99 -8.53
N LEU A 74 3.24 5.91 -7.67
CA LEU A 74 1.99 6.63 -7.86
C LEU A 74 1.87 7.92 -7.06
N VAL A 75 2.64 8.08 -5.97
CA VAL A 75 2.59 9.30 -5.16
C VAL A 75 3.52 10.38 -5.75
N PRO A 76 2.95 11.49 -6.27
CA PRO A 76 3.74 12.60 -6.79
C PRO A 76 4.39 13.38 -5.64
N THR A 77 5.56 14.00 -5.88
CA THR A 77 6.28 14.80 -4.87
C THR A 77 5.53 16.05 -4.44
N ASP A 78 4.72 16.61 -5.34
CA ASP A 78 4.10 17.91 -5.22
C ASP A 78 2.63 17.84 -4.78
N ILE A 79 2.22 16.67 -4.26
CA ILE A 79 0.88 16.45 -3.72
C ILE A 79 0.50 17.55 -2.73
N ALA A 80 -0.71 18.09 -2.90
CA ALA A 80 -1.09 19.34 -2.25
C ALA A 80 -1.68 19.14 -0.85
N THR A 81 -2.35 18.01 -0.61
CA THR A 81 -3.08 17.75 0.63
C THR A 81 -2.88 16.34 1.16
N GLU A 82 -3.01 16.16 2.47
CA GLU A 82 -3.01 14.84 3.12
C GLU A 82 -4.20 13.99 2.66
N HIS A 83 -5.33 14.61 2.36
CA HIS A 83 -6.51 13.94 1.81
C HIS A 83 -6.19 13.30 0.45
N ASP A 84 -5.59 14.05 -0.48
CA ASP A 84 -5.20 13.52 -1.79
C ASP A 84 -4.21 12.35 -1.65
N LEU A 85 -3.25 12.48 -0.73
CA LEU A 85 -2.28 11.43 -0.41
C LEU A 85 -2.98 10.18 0.11
N GLN A 86 -3.86 10.34 1.10
CA GLN A 86 -4.63 9.24 1.66
C GLN A 86 -5.47 8.56 0.58
N SER A 87 -6.11 9.30 -0.34
CA SER A 87 -6.82 8.73 -1.49
C SER A 87 -5.91 7.91 -2.41
N VAL A 88 -4.68 8.36 -2.71
CA VAL A 88 -3.71 7.54 -3.49
C VAL A 88 -3.36 6.27 -2.74
N VAL A 89 -3.00 6.39 -1.46
CA VAL A 89 -2.55 5.27 -0.61
C VAL A 89 -3.66 4.22 -0.47
N LEU A 90 -4.90 4.63 -0.22
CA LEU A 90 -6.04 3.73 -0.11
C LEU A 90 -6.42 3.08 -1.43
N THR A 91 -6.23 3.76 -2.56
CA THR A 91 -6.40 3.13 -3.89
C THR A 91 -5.33 2.06 -4.12
N CYS A 92 -4.07 2.33 -3.78
CA CYS A 92 -2.98 1.34 -3.85
C CYS A 92 -3.26 0.16 -2.93
N LEU A 93 -3.76 0.44 -1.72
CA LEU A 93 -4.15 -0.59 -0.76
C LEU A 93 -5.29 -1.45 -1.32
N TYR A 94 -6.35 -0.86 -1.86
CA TYR A 94 -7.47 -1.61 -2.46
C TYR A 94 -7.02 -2.56 -3.56
N LEU A 95 -6.14 -2.11 -4.45
CA LEU A 95 -5.58 -2.98 -5.49
C LEU A 95 -4.67 -4.07 -4.91
N SER A 96 -3.95 -3.77 -3.83
CA SER A 96 -3.14 -4.76 -3.12
C SER A 96 -4.02 -5.85 -2.49
N TYR A 97 -5.13 -5.49 -1.85
CA TYR A 97 -6.13 -6.45 -1.37
C TYR A 97 -6.71 -7.26 -2.53
N SER A 98 -7.09 -6.60 -3.62
CA SER A 98 -7.70 -7.27 -4.78
C SER A 98 -6.75 -8.25 -5.48
N TYR A 99 -5.43 -8.02 -5.40
CA TYR A 99 -4.43 -8.84 -6.08
C TYR A 99 -3.75 -9.88 -5.18
N MET A 100 -3.39 -9.50 -3.94
CA MET A 100 -2.63 -10.32 -2.98
C MET A 100 -3.51 -10.88 -1.85
N GLY A 101 -4.77 -10.46 -1.76
CA GLY A 101 -5.70 -10.93 -0.73
C GLY A 101 -6.15 -12.37 -0.97
N ASN A 102 -6.49 -13.07 0.11
CA ASN A 102 -6.96 -14.45 0.04
C ASN A 102 -8.46 -14.56 -0.29
N GLU A 103 -9.21 -13.48 -0.06
CA GLU A 103 -10.65 -13.46 -0.27
C GLU A 103 -10.96 -13.16 -1.73
N ILE A 104 -12.08 -13.69 -2.23
CA ILE A 104 -12.48 -13.51 -3.63
C ILE A 104 -12.84 -12.06 -3.99
N SER A 105 -13.17 -11.23 -3.00
CA SER A 105 -13.55 -9.83 -3.20
C SER A 105 -13.48 -9.03 -1.90
N TYR A 106 -13.26 -7.73 -2.01
CA TYR A 106 -13.29 -6.79 -0.90
C TYR A 106 -14.24 -5.61 -1.19
N PRO A 107 -14.97 -5.11 -0.18
CA PRO A 107 -15.91 -4.00 -0.36
C PRO A 107 -15.15 -2.68 -0.59
N LEU A 108 -15.72 -1.78 -1.40
CA LEU A 108 -15.11 -0.47 -1.68
C LEU A 108 -15.10 0.47 -0.46
N LYS A 109 -16.16 0.43 0.35
CA LYS A 109 -16.44 1.44 1.40
C LYS A 109 -15.24 1.74 2.33
N PRO A 110 -14.46 0.77 2.82
CA PRO A 110 -13.30 1.06 3.68
C PRO A 110 -12.16 1.84 2.98
N PHE A 111 -12.10 1.80 1.65
CA PHE A 111 -11.01 2.39 0.86
C PHE A 111 -11.37 3.74 0.25
N LEU A 112 -12.64 4.14 0.32
CA LEU A 112 -13.16 5.37 -0.26
C LEU A 112 -13.39 6.40 0.85
N LEU A 113 -12.70 7.54 0.77
CA LEU A 113 -12.79 8.61 1.79
C LEU A 113 -14.14 9.34 1.73
N ASP A 114 -14.59 9.67 0.53
CA ASP A 114 -15.88 10.33 0.29
C ASP A 114 -16.61 9.63 -0.89
N PRO A 115 -17.90 9.29 -0.75
CA PRO A 115 -18.74 8.81 -1.85
C PRO A 115 -18.64 9.63 -3.15
N GLU A 116 -18.43 10.94 -3.07
CA GLU A 116 -18.29 11.84 -4.24
C GLU A 116 -16.99 11.57 -5.03
N GLU A 117 -15.99 10.91 -4.44
CA GLU A 117 -14.73 10.57 -5.13
C GLU A 117 -14.79 9.26 -5.91
N LYS A 118 -15.93 8.57 -5.93
CA LYS A 118 -16.04 7.20 -6.47
C LYS A 118 -15.52 7.08 -7.90
N ASP A 119 -15.86 8.02 -8.78
CA ASP A 119 -15.42 7.95 -10.18
C ASP A 119 -13.90 8.20 -10.29
N ARG A 120 -13.38 9.19 -9.56
CA ARG A 120 -11.92 9.45 -9.47
C ARG A 120 -11.15 8.27 -8.91
N PHE A 121 -11.74 7.53 -7.96
CA PHE A 121 -11.15 6.31 -7.42
C PHE A 121 -11.00 5.24 -8.50
N TRP A 122 -12.05 4.99 -9.28
CA TRP A 122 -12.00 3.98 -10.35
C TRP A 122 -11.07 4.38 -11.50
N ASP A 123 -11.06 5.65 -11.89
CA ASP A 123 -10.11 6.16 -12.88
C ASP A 123 -8.66 5.92 -12.41
N ARG A 124 -8.38 6.20 -11.14
CA ARG A 124 -7.07 5.94 -10.54
C ARG A 124 -6.73 4.45 -10.52
N CYS A 125 -7.68 3.57 -10.19
CA CYS A 125 -7.49 2.12 -10.27
C CYS A 125 -7.04 1.68 -11.68
N LEU A 126 -7.72 2.17 -12.73
CA LEU A 126 -7.39 1.81 -14.11
C LEU A 126 -5.99 2.30 -14.50
N VAL A 127 -5.63 3.53 -14.11
CA VAL A 127 -4.29 4.08 -14.34
C VAL A 127 -3.23 3.22 -13.66
N ILE A 128 -3.44 2.85 -12.39
CA ILE A 128 -2.50 2.02 -11.63
C ILE A 128 -2.34 0.65 -12.30
N ILE A 129 -3.44 -0.03 -12.66
CA ILE A 129 -3.38 -1.35 -13.29
C ILE A 129 -2.60 -1.28 -14.61
N ASN A 130 -2.88 -0.27 -15.43
CA ASN A 130 -2.21 -0.09 -16.72
C ASN A 130 -0.70 0.14 -16.56
N MET A 131 -0.29 0.90 -15.53
CA MET A 131 1.12 1.20 -15.28
C MET A 131 1.87 0.07 -14.53
N MET A 132 1.19 -0.61 -13.61
CA MET A 132 1.83 -1.43 -12.58
C MET A 132 1.62 -2.93 -12.72
N SER A 133 0.68 -3.39 -13.56
CA SER A 133 0.36 -4.82 -13.71
C SER A 133 1.60 -5.71 -13.95
N ALA A 134 2.54 -5.26 -14.78
CA ALA A 134 3.80 -5.98 -15.01
C ALA A 134 4.68 -6.08 -13.74
N LYS A 135 4.80 -5.01 -12.95
CA LYS A 135 5.55 -4.99 -11.69
C LYS A 135 4.84 -5.80 -10.59
N MET A 136 3.51 -5.78 -10.55
CA MET A 136 2.67 -6.58 -9.65
C MET A 136 2.84 -8.09 -9.90
N LEU A 137 2.95 -8.51 -11.16
CA LEU A 137 3.30 -9.89 -11.48
C LEU A 137 4.77 -10.18 -11.14
N ARG A 138 5.69 -9.29 -11.54
CA ARG A 138 7.14 -9.48 -11.36
C ARG A 138 7.53 -9.67 -9.90
N ILE A 139 6.98 -8.88 -8.98
CA ILE A 139 7.30 -8.98 -7.54
C ILE A 139 6.92 -10.34 -6.94
N ASN A 140 5.98 -11.05 -7.55
CA ASN A 140 5.59 -12.41 -7.16
C ASN A 140 6.44 -13.49 -7.85
N SER A 141 6.87 -13.27 -9.10
CA SER A 141 7.62 -14.26 -9.88
C SER A 141 9.14 -14.17 -9.72
N ASP A 142 9.66 -13.03 -9.30
CA ASP A 142 11.10 -12.74 -9.21
C ASP A 142 11.50 -12.41 -7.75
N PRO A 143 12.06 -13.39 -7.01
CA PRO A 143 12.49 -13.19 -5.63
C PRO A 143 13.60 -12.13 -5.46
N ALA A 144 14.41 -11.89 -6.50
CA ALA A 144 15.44 -10.86 -6.45
C ALA A 144 14.80 -9.47 -6.51
N TYR A 145 13.78 -9.29 -7.35
CA TYR A 145 13.00 -8.06 -7.39
C TYR A 145 12.23 -7.81 -6.08
N PHE A 146 11.61 -8.83 -5.48
CA PHE A 146 11.01 -8.67 -4.14
C PHE A 146 12.06 -8.21 -3.11
N THR A 147 13.25 -8.83 -3.14
CA THR A 147 14.36 -8.50 -2.25
C THR A 147 14.82 -7.06 -2.42
N GLU A 148 14.95 -6.60 -3.67
CA GLU A 148 15.29 -5.21 -4.01
C GLU A 148 14.29 -4.22 -3.39
N ILE A 149 13.00 -4.42 -3.65
CA ILE A 149 11.93 -3.54 -3.15
C ILE A 149 11.85 -3.58 -1.62
N PHE A 150 12.03 -4.76 -1.02
CA PHE A 150 12.11 -4.90 0.44
C PHE A 150 13.27 -4.08 1.01
N THR A 151 14.46 -4.19 0.41
CA THR A 151 15.66 -3.49 0.87
C THR A 151 15.55 -1.98 0.67
N GLU A 152 14.86 -1.50 -0.36
CA GLU A 152 14.61 -0.08 -0.55
C GLU A 152 13.59 0.50 0.44
N LEU A 153 12.62 -0.30 0.88
CA LEU A 153 11.68 0.11 1.92
C LEU A 153 12.35 0.19 3.28
N LYS A 154 13.30 -0.69 3.58
CA LYS A 154 13.94 -0.81 4.89
C LYS A 154 15.05 0.21 5.10
#